data_AF-A0A9Q4C7F9-F1
#
_entry.id   AF-A0A9Q4C7F9-F1
#
_cell.length_a   1.000
_cell.length_b   1.000
_cell.length_c   1.000
_cell.angle_alpha   90.00
_cell.angle_beta   90.00
_cell.angle_gamma   90.00
#
_symmetry.space_group_name_H-M   'P 1'
#
loop_
_entity.id
_entity.type
_entity.pdbx_description
1 polymer ?
#
loop_
_entity_poly.entity_id
_entity_poly.type
_entity_poly.pdbx_seq_one_letter_code
_entity_poly.pdbx_strand_id
1 'polypeptide(L)'
;MPRASADASLRHRAELPLLTVGVLLTIVLIVAGVLLLFNDTAKPAEIIAVATAATGPLTLWLRTHHRHWLAIGDGILVTERQLPEIHAVYVDVAEHMGFGDGDGQRPRPPLYLVGRGTSMDGTAGRCHVSTGALTLHADFAEMVYTVDDLRTVRYLLAHQLGHILAGHTTPVRATVNAVMLGAQLNRPLATAEEYSADRAVGRYVPEAAEGVVALYSDKNIRARIDIDEYLADAGRIRDDIWLRIANLGSSHPVGVKRMLAFRAMREQGWDVHGELF
;
A
#
# COMPACT_ATOMS: atom_id res chain seq x y z
N MET A 1 -7.52 -22.96 11.64
CA MET A 1 -6.34 -22.36 12.28
C MET A 1 -6.59 -20.86 12.44
N PRO A 2 -6.39 -20.27 13.63
CA PRO A 2 -6.52 -18.83 13.80
C PRO A 2 -5.44 -18.13 12.96
N ARG A 3 -5.84 -17.26 12.02
CA ARG A 3 -4.89 -16.40 11.30
C ARG A 3 -4.17 -15.54 12.33
N ALA A 4 -2.84 -15.42 12.25
CA ALA A 4 -2.11 -14.50 13.12
C ALA A 4 -2.73 -13.10 13.02
N SER A 5 -2.98 -12.47 14.17
CA SER A 5 -3.62 -11.15 14.26
C SER A 5 -2.68 -10.06 13.74
N ALA A 6 -3.22 -9.06 13.03
CA ALA A 6 -2.45 -7.92 12.50
C ALA A 6 -1.45 -7.37 13.54
N ASP A 7 -0.22 -7.07 13.10
CA ASP A 7 0.78 -6.47 13.97
C ASP A 7 0.47 -4.98 14.12
N ALA A 8 -0.09 -4.63 15.28
CA ALA A 8 -0.45 -3.25 15.59
C ALA A 8 0.76 -2.34 15.80
N SER A 9 1.94 -2.90 16.13
CA SER A 9 3.15 -2.11 16.38
C SER A 9 3.67 -1.42 15.11
N LEU A 10 3.42 -2.01 13.94
CA LEU A 10 3.78 -1.44 12.64
C LEU A 10 2.89 -0.28 12.20
N ARG A 11 1.71 -0.12 12.79
CA ARG A 11 0.74 0.89 12.34
C ARG A 11 1.16 2.30 12.72
N HIS A 12 0.97 3.21 11.79
CA HIS A 12 1.23 4.61 12.00
C HIS A 12 0.21 5.17 12.99
N ARG A 13 0.66 6.01 13.92
CA ARG A 13 -0.16 6.59 15.00
C ARG A 13 -1.45 7.26 14.53
N ALA A 14 -1.47 7.78 13.31
CA ALA A 14 -2.65 8.43 12.74
C ALA A 14 -3.65 7.48 12.06
N GLU A 15 -3.28 6.22 11.79
CA GLU A 15 -4.20 5.28 11.15
C GLU A 15 -5.45 5.06 11.99
N LEU A 16 -5.30 4.78 13.29
CA LEU A 16 -6.43 4.50 14.18
C LEU A 16 -7.41 5.70 14.26
N PRO A 17 -6.96 6.93 14.55
CA PRO A 17 -7.83 8.11 14.50
C PRO A 17 -8.56 8.28 13.16
N LEU A 18 -7.84 8.15 12.04
CA LEU A 18 -8.42 8.32 10.70
C LEU A 18 -9.45 7.24 10.37
N LEU A 19 -9.18 5.98 10.76
CA LEU A 19 -10.12 4.88 10.63
C LEU A 19 -11.35 5.08 11.51
N THR A 20 -11.19 5.58 12.75
CA THR A 20 -12.33 5.93 13.61
C THR A 20 -13.21 6.98 12.95
N VAL A 21 -12.61 8.05 12.40
CA VAL A 21 -13.37 9.06 11.63
C VAL A 21 -14.09 8.43 10.44
N GLY A 22 -13.41 7.57 9.68
CA GLY A 22 -14.01 6.90 8.53
C GLY A 22 -15.16 5.95 8.91
N VAL A 23 -15.05 5.22 10.02
CA VAL A 23 -16.12 4.36 10.55
C VAL A 23 -17.31 5.20 11.02
N LEU A 24 -17.07 6.28 11.76
CA LEU A 24 -18.13 7.19 12.20
C LEU A 24 -18.86 7.81 11.01
N LEU A 25 -18.12 8.27 9.99
CA LEU A 25 -18.70 8.79 8.76
C LEU A 25 -19.53 7.73 8.03
N THR A 26 -19.05 6.49 8.00
CA THR A 26 -19.81 5.35 7.44
C THR A 26 -21.14 5.15 8.18
N ILE A 27 -21.12 5.16 9.52
CA ILE A 27 -22.33 5.03 10.34
C ILE A 27 -23.29 6.19 10.08
N VAL A 28 -22.80 7.43 10.04
CA VAL A 28 -23.61 8.62 9.75
C VAL A 28 -24.28 8.52 8.38
N LEU A 29 -23.55 8.09 7.34
CA LEU A 29 -24.11 7.91 6.00
C LEU A 29 -25.19 6.82 5.96
N ILE A 30 -24.98 5.71 6.67
CA ILE A 30 -25.98 4.64 6.77
C ILE A 30 -27.24 5.16 7.48
N VAL A 31 -27.09 5.83 8.63
CA VAL A 31 -28.23 6.38 9.39
C VAL A 31 -28.98 7.43 8.58
N ALA A 32 -28.27 8.37 7.94
CA ALA A 32 -28.88 9.37 7.07
C ALA A 32 -29.63 8.73 5.90
N GLY A 33 -29.07 7.68 5.31
CA GLY A 33 -29.72 6.90 4.27
C GLY A 33 -31.01 6.24 4.74
N VAL A 34 -31.01 5.62 5.93
CA VAL A 34 -32.20 5.01 6.53
C VAL A 34 -33.27 6.06 6.82
N LEU A 35 -32.91 7.21 7.40
CA LEU A 35 -33.87 8.28 7.70
C LEU A 35 -34.53 8.85 6.44
N LEU A 36 -33.78 8.97 5.33
CA LEU A 36 -34.32 9.44 4.06
C LEU A 36 -35.33 8.48 3.43
N LEU A 37 -35.28 7.17 3.72
CA LEU A 37 -36.30 6.22 3.29
C LEU A 37 -37.66 6.45 3.96
N PHE A 38 -37.68 7.12 5.11
CA PHE A 38 -38.89 7.48 5.84
C PHE A 38 -39.30 8.94 5.62
N ASN A 39 -38.61 9.67 4.73
CA ASN A 39 -38.94 11.06 4.41
C ASN A 39 -39.81 11.15 3.16
N ASP A 40 -41.12 11.33 3.34
CA ASP A 40 -42.10 11.47 2.24
C ASP A 40 -41.87 12.73 1.36
N THR A 41 -41.00 13.64 1.79
CA THR A 41 -40.62 14.85 1.04
C THR A 41 -39.29 14.73 0.31
N ALA A 42 -38.63 13.56 0.37
CA ALA A 42 -37.31 13.36 -0.22
C ALA A 42 -37.34 13.58 -1.74
N LYS A 43 -36.40 14.38 -2.24
CA LYS A 43 -36.28 14.63 -3.67
C LYS A 43 -35.68 13.40 -4.36
N PRO A 44 -36.00 13.14 -5.65
CA PRO A 44 -35.39 12.03 -6.39
C PRO A 44 -33.85 12.00 -6.34
N ALA A 45 -33.21 13.17 -6.34
CA ALA A 45 -31.75 13.28 -6.22
C ALA A 45 -31.21 12.77 -4.87
N GLU A 46 -31.95 13.00 -3.78
CA GLU A 46 -31.57 12.54 -2.43
C GLU A 46 -31.71 11.02 -2.32
N ILE A 47 -32.79 10.46 -2.91
CA ILE A 47 -33.01 9.02 -2.99
C ILE A 47 -31.88 8.34 -3.79
N ILE A 48 -31.49 8.90 -4.94
CA ILE A 48 -30.38 8.40 -5.75
C ILE A 48 -29.06 8.48 -4.99
N ALA A 49 -28.79 9.58 -4.29
CA ALA A 49 -27.59 9.73 -3.48
C ALA A 49 -27.50 8.67 -2.38
N VAL A 50 -28.61 8.38 -1.69
CA VAL A 50 -28.70 7.33 -0.68
C VAL A 50 -28.53 5.95 -1.29
N ALA A 51 -29.21 5.66 -2.40
CA ALA A 51 -29.08 4.37 -3.08
C ALA A 51 -27.64 4.13 -3.54
N THR A 52 -26.96 5.17 -4.03
CA THR A 52 -25.55 5.13 -4.42
C THR A 52 -24.64 4.91 -3.20
N ALA A 53 -24.88 5.60 -2.08
CA ALA A 53 -24.12 5.39 -0.86
C ALA A 53 -24.31 3.98 -0.26
N ALA A 54 -25.54 3.45 -0.28
CA ALA A 54 -25.86 2.12 0.23
C ALA A 54 -25.30 0.99 -0.65
N THR A 55 -25.32 1.16 -1.98
CA THR A 55 -24.79 0.18 -2.94
C THR A 55 -23.30 0.36 -3.23
N GLY A 56 -22.71 1.48 -2.84
CA GLY A 56 -21.29 1.83 -3.05
C GLY A 56 -20.32 0.78 -2.50
N PRO A 57 -20.43 0.33 -1.24
CA PRO A 57 -19.58 -0.73 -0.69
C PRO A 57 -19.64 -2.03 -1.48
N LEU A 58 -20.83 -2.47 -1.89
CA LEU A 58 -21.01 -3.67 -2.71
C LEU A 58 -20.37 -3.49 -4.09
N THR A 59 -20.61 -2.34 -4.74
CA THR A 59 -20.02 -2.01 -6.04
C THR A 59 -18.49 -1.99 -5.96
N LEU A 60 -17.92 -1.37 -4.93
CA LEU A 60 -16.48 -1.34 -4.73
C LEU A 60 -15.93 -2.75 -4.46
N TRP A 61 -16.59 -3.53 -3.60
CA TRP A 61 -16.21 -4.91 -3.30
C TRP A 61 -16.22 -5.80 -4.54
N LEU A 62 -17.26 -5.69 -5.39
CA LEU A 62 -17.36 -6.39 -6.68
C LEU A 62 -16.24 -5.96 -7.62
N ARG A 63 -15.97 -4.66 -7.73
CA ARG A 63 -14.90 -4.12 -8.57
C ARG A 63 -13.52 -4.59 -8.10
N THR A 64 -13.25 -4.59 -6.80
CA THR A 64 -11.97 -5.06 -6.24
C THR A 64 -11.80 -6.57 -6.44
N HIS A 65 -12.87 -7.37 -6.25
CA HIS A 65 -12.83 -8.81 -6.51
C HIS A 65 -12.63 -9.10 -7.99
N HIS A 66 -13.35 -8.43 -8.88
CA HIS A 66 -13.18 -8.59 -10.32
C HIS A 66 -11.73 -8.27 -10.75
N ARG A 67 -11.18 -7.13 -10.29
CA ARG A 67 -9.79 -6.74 -10.58
C ARG A 67 -8.77 -7.74 -10.01
N HIS A 68 -9.01 -8.27 -8.82
CA HIS A 68 -8.18 -9.32 -8.22
C HIS A 68 -8.13 -10.57 -9.11
N TRP A 69 -9.29 -11.06 -9.54
CA TRP A 69 -9.37 -12.26 -10.38
C TRP A 69 -8.83 -12.04 -11.78
N LEU A 70 -8.99 -10.85 -12.37
CA LEU A 70 -8.32 -10.49 -13.62
C LEU A 70 -6.80 -10.53 -13.47
N ALA A 71 -6.26 -9.91 -12.41
CA ALA A 71 -4.82 -9.86 -12.18
C ALA A 71 -4.21 -11.25 -11.95
N ILE A 72 -4.93 -12.16 -11.29
CA ILE A 72 -4.52 -13.56 -11.10
C ILE A 72 -4.68 -14.36 -12.39
N GLY A 73 -5.78 -14.16 -13.12
CA GLY A 73 -6.07 -14.87 -14.37
C GLY A 73 -5.07 -14.56 -15.49
N ASP A 74 -4.61 -13.31 -15.56
CA ASP A 74 -3.62 -12.85 -16.53
C ASP A 74 -2.17 -12.97 -16.01
N GLY A 75 -1.99 -13.39 -14.75
CA GLY A 75 -0.70 -13.44 -14.07
C GLY A 75 -0.02 -14.80 -14.14
N ILE A 76 1.32 -14.79 -14.16
CA ILE A 76 2.15 -16.00 -14.07
C ILE A 76 2.49 -16.24 -12.60
N LEU A 77 2.12 -17.38 -12.04
CA LEU A 77 2.49 -17.71 -10.66
C LEU A 77 4.02 -17.77 -10.51
N VAL A 78 4.56 -17.09 -9.50
CA VAL A 78 5.99 -17.15 -9.16
C VAL A 78 6.22 -18.41 -8.35
N THR A 79 7.00 -19.33 -8.90
CA THR A 79 7.37 -20.61 -8.28
C THR A 79 8.86 -20.90 -8.51
N GLU A 80 9.42 -21.82 -7.74
CA GLU A 80 10.81 -22.32 -7.92
C GLU A 80 11.10 -22.79 -9.36
N ARG A 81 10.07 -23.26 -10.08
CA ARG A 81 10.23 -23.79 -11.45
C ARG A 81 10.05 -22.75 -12.54
N GLN A 82 9.31 -21.68 -12.28
CA GLN A 82 8.99 -20.66 -13.28
C GLN A 82 9.96 -19.48 -13.19
N LEU A 83 10.18 -18.98 -11.98
CA LEU A 83 10.96 -17.76 -11.69
C LEU A 83 11.79 -18.00 -10.42
N PRO A 84 12.79 -18.89 -10.45
CA PRO A 84 13.50 -19.35 -9.26
C PRO A 84 14.16 -18.22 -8.47
N GLU A 85 14.74 -17.24 -9.13
CA GLU A 85 15.45 -16.11 -8.52
C GLU A 85 14.49 -15.21 -7.74
N ILE A 86 13.36 -14.83 -8.37
CA ILE A 86 12.33 -14.03 -7.70
C ILE A 86 11.69 -14.82 -6.57
N HIS A 87 11.40 -16.11 -6.81
CA HIS A 87 10.81 -16.98 -5.79
C HIS A 87 11.72 -17.11 -4.56
N ALA A 88 13.03 -17.30 -4.74
CA ALA A 88 13.98 -17.40 -3.64
C ALA A 88 14.00 -16.11 -2.80
N VAL A 89 14.07 -14.94 -3.46
CA VAL A 89 14.00 -13.64 -2.76
C VAL A 89 12.67 -13.47 -2.03
N TYR A 90 11.56 -13.89 -2.65
CA TYR A 90 10.24 -13.80 -2.04
C TYR A 90 10.11 -14.66 -0.79
N VAL A 91 10.51 -15.93 -0.86
CA VAL A 91 10.48 -16.85 0.29
C VAL A 91 11.35 -16.31 1.42
N ASP A 92 12.58 -15.87 1.11
CA ASP A 92 13.50 -15.28 2.09
C ASP A 92 12.88 -14.09 2.82
N VAL A 93 12.36 -13.10 2.08
CA VAL A 93 11.73 -11.91 2.68
C VAL A 93 10.46 -12.28 3.47
N ALA A 94 9.64 -13.19 2.93
CA ALA A 94 8.41 -13.60 3.57
C ALA A 94 8.67 -14.29 4.92
N GLU A 95 9.66 -15.18 4.97
CA GLU A 95 10.05 -15.87 6.20
C GLU A 95 10.61 -14.92 7.26
N HIS A 96 11.46 -13.96 6.86
CA HIS A 96 11.94 -12.90 7.77
C HIS A 96 10.81 -12.08 8.38
N MET A 97 9.69 -11.92 7.65
CA MET A 97 8.50 -11.20 8.08
C MET A 97 7.47 -12.08 8.81
N GLY A 98 7.78 -13.34 9.08
CA GLY A 98 6.91 -14.26 9.81
C GLY A 98 5.82 -14.91 8.96
N PHE A 99 6.01 -14.95 7.64
CA PHE A 99 5.16 -15.71 6.72
C PHE A 99 5.81 -17.04 6.34
N GLY A 100 5.06 -18.14 6.48
CA GLY A 100 5.49 -19.47 6.10
C GLY A 100 4.49 -20.53 6.51
N ASP A 101 4.92 -21.78 6.43
CA ASP A 101 4.08 -22.96 6.68
C ASP A 101 4.24 -23.52 8.11
N GLY A 102 5.03 -22.82 8.95
CA GLY A 102 5.29 -23.20 10.34
C GLY A 102 4.17 -22.83 11.32
N ASP A 103 4.13 -23.48 12.48
CA ASP A 103 3.17 -23.16 13.54
C ASP A 103 3.37 -21.73 14.05
N GLY A 104 2.26 -21.00 14.25
CA GLY A 104 2.26 -19.59 14.61
C GLY A 104 2.59 -18.60 13.47
N GLN A 105 2.93 -19.07 12.26
CA GLN A 105 3.23 -18.22 11.11
C GLN A 105 1.98 -17.88 10.29
N ARG A 106 2.06 -16.80 9.52
CA ARG A 106 1.03 -16.45 8.54
C ARG A 106 1.25 -17.24 7.26
N PRO A 107 0.20 -17.75 6.61
CA PRO A 107 0.38 -18.38 5.31
C PRO A 107 0.96 -17.37 4.31
N ARG A 108 1.96 -17.80 3.55
CA ARG A 108 2.56 -16.99 2.49
C ARG A 108 1.50 -16.70 1.42
N PRO A 109 1.24 -15.43 1.09
CA PRO A 109 0.37 -15.11 -0.03
C PRO A 109 0.99 -15.58 -1.35
N PRO A 110 0.24 -16.12 -2.31
CA PRO A 110 0.79 -16.41 -3.63
C PRO A 110 1.25 -15.12 -4.32
N LEU A 111 2.38 -15.20 -5.01
CA LEU A 111 2.97 -14.09 -5.78
C LEU A 111 2.77 -14.35 -7.27
N TYR A 112 2.21 -13.39 -8.00
CA TYR A 112 1.97 -13.47 -9.44
C TYR A 112 2.76 -12.38 -10.17
N LEU A 113 3.39 -12.74 -11.29
CA LEU A 113 3.99 -11.79 -12.22
C LEU A 113 2.95 -11.35 -13.26
N VAL A 114 2.65 -10.06 -13.33
CA VAL A 114 1.65 -9.49 -14.24
C VAL A 114 2.31 -8.62 -15.31
N GLY A 115 1.83 -8.75 -16.56
CA GLY A 115 2.36 -8.02 -17.72
C GLY A 115 1.92 -6.55 -17.79
N ARG A 116 2.65 -5.75 -18.59
CA ARG A 116 2.47 -4.29 -18.78
C ARG A 116 1.04 -3.84 -19.15
N GLY A 117 0.22 -4.71 -19.76
CA GLY A 117 -1.14 -4.39 -20.24
C GLY A 117 -2.27 -4.60 -19.22
N THR A 118 -2.00 -5.15 -18.04
CA THR A 118 -3.04 -5.49 -17.04
C THR A 118 -3.33 -4.38 -16.02
N SER A 119 -2.59 -3.27 -16.08
CA SER A 119 -2.78 -2.11 -15.19
C SER A 119 -3.82 -1.14 -15.76
N MET A 120 -5.10 -1.38 -15.50
CA MET A 120 -6.19 -0.52 -16.00
C MET A 120 -6.24 0.91 -15.44
N ASP A 121 -5.42 1.28 -14.45
CA ASP A 121 -5.57 2.57 -13.74
C ASP A 121 -4.44 3.58 -14.02
N GLY A 122 -3.60 3.40 -15.05
CA GLY A 122 -2.61 4.42 -15.50
C GLY A 122 -1.57 4.84 -14.43
N THR A 123 -1.66 4.25 -13.25
CA THR A 123 -0.75 4.37 -12.15
C THR A 123 0.14 3.15 -12.28
N ALA A 124 1.40 3.37 -12.62
CA ALA A 124 2.43 2.35 -12.54
C ALA A 124 2.48 1.82 -11.09
N GLY A 125 1.63 0.84 -10.80
CA GLY A 125 1.44 0.19 -9.51
C GLY A 125 2.38 -1.00 -9.44
N ARG A 126 3.57 -0.69 -8.93
CA ARG A 126 4.85 -1.40 -9.06
C ARG A 126 4.91 -2.77 -8.36
N CYS A 127 4.09 -2.98 -7.35
CA CYS A 127 3.73 -4.27 -6.77
C CYS A 127 2.47 -3.99 -5.94
N HIS A 128 1.48 -4.88 -5.93
CA HIS A 128 0.22 -4.63 -5.24
C HIS A 128 -0.25 -5.85 -4.47
N VAL A 129 -0.72 -5.63 -3.24
CA VAL A 129 -1.46 -6.67 -2.53
C VAL A 129 -2.94 -6.52 -2.80
N SER A 130 -3.54 -7.56 -3.37
CA SER A 130 -4.98 -7.68 -3.52
C SER A 130 -5.45 -8.96 -2.86
N THR A 131 -6.38 -8.83 -1.90
CA THR A 131 -7.20 -9.91 -1.31
C THR A 131 -6.46 -11.24 -1.10
N GLY A 132 -5.29 -11.20 -0.47
CA GLY A 132 -4.52 -12.41 -0.11
C GLY A 132 -3.52 -12.90 -1.16
N ALA A 133 -3.32 -12.18 -2.26
CA ALA A 133 -2.26 -12.43 -3.25
C ALA A 133 -1.41 -11.16 -3.47
N LEU A 134 -0.15 -11.36 -3.82
CA LEU A 134 0.75 -10.30 -4.30
C LEU A 134 0.81 -10.36 -5.82
N THR A 135 0.79 -9.20 -6.47
CA THR A 135 1.13 -9.06 -7.88
C THR A 135 2.37 -8.21 -8.05
N LEU A 136 3.36 -8.73 -8.77
CA LEU A 136 4.58 -8.04 -9.16
C LEU A 136 4.50 -7.68 -10.63
N HIS A 137 4.76 -6.43 -10.98
CA HIS A 137 4.73 -6.01 -12.37
C HIS A 137 5.98 -6.47 -13.11
N ALA A 138 5.85 -6.83 -14.39
CA ALA A 138 6.96 -7.32 -15.23
C ALA A 138 8.19 -6.40 -15.24
N ASP A 139 7.99 -5.09 -15.07
CA ASP A 139 9.09 -4.12 -14.98
C ASP A 139 10.05 -4.34 -13.81
N PHE A 140 9.58 -4.97 -12.73
CA PHE A 140 10.39 -5.30 -11.56
C PHE A 140 11.04 -6.67 -11.66
N ALA A 141 10.45 -7.58 -12.41
CA ALA A 141 11.18 -8.79 -12.79
C ALA A 141 12.42 -8.44 -13.62
N GLU A 142 12.33 -7.43 -14.50
CA GLU A 142 13.50 -6.93 -15.24
C GLU A 142 14.59 -6.35 -14.32
N MET A 143 14.25 -5.83 -13.13
CA MET A 143 15.27 -5.40 -12.17
C MET A 143 16.10 -6.56 -11.64
N VAL A 144 15.51 -7.75 -11.48
CA VAL A 144 16.23 -8.97 -11.09
C VAL A 144 17.06 -9.49 -12.25
N TYR A 145 16.46 -9.61 -13.44
CA TYR A 145 17.09 -10.32 -14.56
C TYR A 145 18.03 -9.48 -15.42
N THR A 146 17.91 -8.15 -15.39
CA THR A 146 18.68 -7.25 -16.28
C THR A 146 19.54 -6.28 -15.50
N VAL A 147 18.99 -5.68 -14.43
CA VAL A 147 19.69 -4.66 -13.63
C VAL A 147 20.45 -5.27 -12.45
N ASP A 148 20.14 -6.52 -12.08
CA ASP A 148 20.67 -7.23 -10.90
C ASP A 148 20.50 -6.44 -9.58
N ASP A 149 19.39 -5.68 -9.47
CA ASP A 149 19.05 -4.91 -8.27
C ASP A 149 18.08 -5.67 -7.37
N LEU A 150 18.62 -6.67 -6.68
CA LEU A 150 17.87 -7.48 -5.71
C LEU A 150 17.39 -6.67 -4.51
N ARG A 151 18.07 -5.57 -4.14
CA ARG A 151 17.70 -4.73 -2.99
C ARG A 151 16.35 -4.05 -3.22
N THR A 152 16.14 -3.52 -4.41
CA THR A 152 14.86 -2.92 -4.79
C THR A 152 13.73 -3.94 -4.78
N VAL A 153 13.98 -5.18 -5.22
CA VAL A 153 12.95 -6.23 -5.21
C VAL A 153 12.64 -6.67 -3.77
N ARG A 154 13.65 -6.84 -2.92
CA ARG A 154 13.45 -7.11 -1.47
C ARG A 154 12.61 -6.01 -0.82
N TYR A 155 12.92 -4.76 -1.10
CA TYR A 155 12.15 -3.60 -0.63
C TYR A 155 10.67 -3.70 -1.00
N LEU A 156 10.38 -3.92 -2.28
CA LEU A 156 9.00 -3.94 -2.79
C LEU A 156 8.19 -5.08 -2.18
N LEU A 157 8.78 -6.28 -2.11
CA LEU A 157 8.12 -7.44 -1.52
C LEU A 157 7.86 -7.22 -0.04
N ALA A 158 8.85 -6.72 0.70
CA ALA A 158 8.69 -6.43 2.12
C ALA A 158 7.66 -5.34 2.39
N HIS A 159 7.64 -4.27 1.58
CA HIS A 159 6.66 -3.20 1.67
C HIS A 159 5.23 -3.74 1.49
N GLN A 160 5.01 -4.56 0.46
CA GLN A 160 3.72 -5.19 0.21
C GLN A 160 3.31 -6.16 1.33
N LEU A 161 4.21 -7.03 1.79
CA LEU A 161 3.97 -7.88 2.94
C LEU A 161 3.68 -7.07 4.22
N GLY A 162 4.29 -5.89 4.35
CA GLY A 162 4.03 -4.93 5.42
C GLY A 162 2.58 -4.47 5.46
N HIS A 163 1.95 -4.20 4.30
CA HIS A 163 0.52 -3.91 4.23
C HIS A 163 -0.35 -5.07 4.75
N ILE A 164 0.08 -6.32 4.53
CA ILE A 164 -0.63 -7.50 5.06
C ILE A 164 -0.45 -7.60 6.58
N LEU A 165 0.77 -7.44 7.08
CA LEU A 165 1.07 -7.49 8.52
C LEU A 165 0.28 -6.42 9.28
N ALA A 166 0.26 -5.19 8.78
CA ALA A 166 -0.48 -4.08 9.38
C ALA A 166 -2.01 -4.20 9.20
N GLY A 167 -2.48 -5.12 8.34
CA GLY A 167 -3.90 -5.40 8.12
C GLY A 167 -4.60 -4.37 7.22
N HIS A 168 -3.85 -3.73 6.32
CA HIS A 168 -4.37 -2.73 5.38
C HIS A 168 -5.29 -3.34 4.32
N THR A 169 -5.16 -4.65 4.06
CA THR A 169 -5.86 -5.38 3.00
C THR A 169 -7.20 -5.98 3.43
N THR A 170 -7.74 -5.54 4.57
CA THR A 170 -9.00 -6.08 5.12
C THR A 170 -10.23 -5.50 4.40
N PRO A 171 -11.32 -6.27 4.20
CA PRO A 171 -12.55 -5.77 3.56
C PRO A 171 -13.18 -4.57 4.27
N VAL A 172 -13.05 -4.52 5.61
CA VAL A 172 -13.51 -3.38 6.42
C VAL A 172 -12.76 -2.11 6.03
N ARG A 173 -11.44 -2.18 5.86
CA ARG A 173 -10.65 -1.03 5.39
C ARG A 173 -11.01 -0.60 3.98
N ALA A 174 -11.28 -1.55 3.06
CA ALA A 174 -11.75 -1.20 1.73
C ALA A 174 -13.06 -0.38 1.78
N THR A 175 -13.98 -0.75 2.68
CA THR A 175 -15.24 -0.03 2.88
C THR A 175 -15.01 1.37 3.45
N VAL A 176 -14.19 1.47 4.50
CA VAL A 176 -13.85 2.76 5.12
C VAL A 176 -13.15 3.69 4.12
N ASN A 177 -12.20 3.16 3.34
CA ASN A 177 -11.50 3.92 2.29
C ASN A 177 -12.46 4.43 1.20
N ALA A 178 -13.48 3.67 0.83
CA ALA A 178 -14.51 4.11 -0.11
C ALA A 178 -15.25 5.36 0.37
N VAL A 179 -15.68 5.32 1.64
CA VAL A 179 -16.41 6.41 2.29
C VAL A 179 -15.51 7.63 2.45
N MET A 180 -14.26 7.42 2.90
CA MET A 180 -13.28 8.50 3.03
C MET A 180 -12.89 9.12 1.69
N LEU A 181 -12.88 8.35 0.60
CA LEU A 181 -12.64 8.89 -0.75
C LEU A 181 -13.74 9.87 -1.16
N GLY A 182 -15.00 9.54 -0.89
CA GLY A 182 -16.14 10.45 -1.11
C GLY A 182 -16.02 11.76 -0.31
N ALA A 183 -15.42 11.69 0.88
CA ALA A 183 -15.16 12.84 1.74
C ALA A 183 -13.78 13.51 1.52
N GLN A 184 -12.98 13.06 0.55
CA GLN A 184 -11.61 13.54 0.31
C GLN A 184 -10.65 13.36 1.50
N LEU A 185 -10.96 12.46 2.42
CA LEU A 185 -10.15 12.13 3.61
C LEU A 185 -9.27 10.90 3.43
N ASN A 186 -9.36 10.20 2.29
CA ASN A 186 -8.62 8.96 2.04
C ASN A 186 -7.10 9.18 1.93
N ARG A 187 -6.65 10.36 1.49
CA ARG A 187 -5.24 10.67 1.25
C ARG A 187 -4.35 10.59 2.49
N PRO A 188 -4.68 11.23 3.63
CA PRO A 188 -3.88 11.10 4.85
C PRO A 188 -3.87 9.67 5.39
N LEU A 189 -4.95 8.90 5.20
CA LEU A 189 -4.99 7.49 5.60
C LEU A 189 -4.05 6.65 4.73
N ALA A 190 -4.12 6.79 3.41
CA ALA A 190 -3.21 6.12 2.49
C ALA A 190 -1.74 6.48 2.79
N THR A 191 -1.47 7.76 3.08
CA THR A 191 -0.14 8.24 3.49
C THR A 191 0.36 7.56 4.77
N ALA A 192 -0.51 7.44 5.78
CA ALA A 192 -0.18 6.73 7.02
C ALA A 192 0.08 5.23 6.77
N GLU A 193 -0.71 4.59 5.91
CA GLU A 193 -0.55 3.19 5.53
C GLU A 193 0.77 2.91 4.78
N GLU A 194 1.21 3.84 3.92
CA GLU A 194 2.52 3.76 3.25
C GLU A 194 3.67 3.85 4.28
N TYR A 195 3.60 4.75 5.25
CA TYR A 195 4.61 4.85 6.31
C TYR A 195 4.68 3.59 7.17
N SER A 196 3.54 2.97 7.47
CA SER A 196 3.50 1.70 8.19
C SER A 196 4.14 0.55 7.42
N ALA A 197 3.93 0.50 6.10
CA ALA A 197 4.59 -0.46 5.23
C ALA A 197 6.10 -0.19 5.12
N ASP A 198 6.51 1.08 5.03
CA ASP A 198 7.93 1.49 5.09
C ASP A 198 8.58 1.10 6.42
N ARG A 199 7.87 1.24 7.55
CA ARG A 199 8.34 0.78 8.87
C ARG A 199 8.55 -0.74 8.91
N ALA A 200 7.71 -1.51 8.21
CA ALA A 200 7.92 -2.95 8.08
C ALA A 200 9.23 -3.25 7.34
N VAL A 201 9.52 -2.53 6.25
CA VAL A 201 10.83 -2.63 5.57
C VAL A 201 11.97 -2.30 6.54
N GLY A 202 11.90 -1.15 7.23
CA GLY A 202 12.94 -0.73 8.17
C GLY A 202 13.15 -1.70 9.34
N ARG A 203 12.12 -2.47 9.71
CA ARG A 203 12.18 -3.47 10.78
C ARG A 203 12.76 -4.81 10.34
N TYR A 204 12.29 -5.34 9.20
CA TYR A 204 12.56 -6.73 8.81
C TYR A 204 13.66 -6.87 7.76
N VAL A 205 13.83 -5.87 6.90
CA VAL A 205 14.84 -5.85 5.83
C VAL A 205 15.48 -4.46 5.70
N PRO A 206 16.10 -3.93 6.78
CA PRO A 206 16.67 -2.58 6.78
C PRO A 206 17.73 -2.37 5.69
N GLU A 207 18.43 -3.42 5.26
CA GLU A 207 19.39 -3.40 4.16
C GLU A 207 18.77 -3.07 2.79
N ALA A 208 17.46 -3.27 2.65
CA ALA A 208 16.70 -3.00 1.43
C ALA A 208 16.03 -1.61 1.45
N ALA A 209 16.09 -0.84 2.54
CA ALA A 209 15.37 0.44 2.70
C ALA A 209 15.58 1.43 1.53
N GLU A 210 16.81 1.52 1.02
CA GLU A 210 17.16 2.41 -0.10
C GLU A 210 16.51 1.99 -1.43
N GLY A 211 15.96 0.77 -1.50
CA GLY A 211 15.13 0.24 -2.57
C GLY A 211 13.88 1.07 -2.90
N VAL A 212 13.47 1.98 -2.01
CA VAL A 212 12.35 2.91 -2.29
C VAL A 212 12.67 3.89 -3.42
N VAL A 213 13.94 4.21 -3.68
CA VAL A 213 14.32 5.25 -4.64
C VAL A 213 13.91 4.89 -6.09
N ALA A 214 13.71 3.61 -6.39
CA ALA A 214 13.34 3.12 -7.73
C ALA A 214 11.84 3.28 -7.98
N LEU A 215 11.09 3.67 -6.96
CA LEU A 215 9.74 4.16 -7.15
C LEU A 215 9.74 5.56 -7.77
N TYR A 216 10.83 6.33 -7.60
CA TYR A 216 10.96 7.73 -8.03
C TYR A 216 11.92 7.92 -9.21
N SER A 217 12.79 6.95 -9.46
CA SER A 217 13.69 6.92 -10.61
C SER A 217 13.30 5.84 -11.61
N ASP A 218 13.70 5.99 -12.86
CA ASP A 218 13.68 4.87 -13.79
C ASP A 218 14.58 3.72 -13.27
N LYS A 219 14.18 2.49 -13.56
CA LYS A 219 14.88 1.27 -13.13
C LYS A 219 16.32 1.19 -13.62
N ASN A 220 16.62 1.76 -14.79
CA ASN A 220 17.96 1.74 -15.38
C ASN A 220 18.85 2.88 -14.86
N ILE A 221 18.25 3.93 -14.29
CA ILE A 221 18.98 5.12 -13.82
C ILE A 221 19.29 5.02 -12.33
N ARG A 222 18.51 4.23 -11.58
CA ARG A 222 18.64 4.06 -10.14
C ARG A 222 20.09 3.87 -9.67
N ALA A 223 20.84 2.97 -10.30
CA ALA A 223 22.21 2.64 -9.91
C ALA A 223 23.20 3.81 -10.07
N ARG A 224 22.79 4.89 -10.75
CA ARG A 224 23.59 6.10 -10.96
C ARG A 224 23.23 7.23 -10.00
N ILE A 225 22.22 7.04 -9.15
CA ILE A 225 21.76 8.07 -8.20
C ILE A 225 22.56 7.94 -6.92
N ASP A 226 23.24 9.03 -6.53
CA ASP A 226 23.83 9.16 -5.21
C ASP A 226 22.71 9.40 -4.18
N ILE A 227 22.52 8.42 -3.30
CA ILE A 227 21.46 8.45 -2.28
C ILE A 227 21.75 9.51 -1.21
N ASP A 228 23.02 9.73 -0.88
CA ASP A 228 23.41 10.70 0.14
C ASP A 228 23.21 12.13 -0.37
N GLU A 229 23.54 12.40 -1.64
CA GLU A 229 23.23 13.68 -2.28
C GLU A 229 21.72 13.91 -2.40
N TYR A 230 20.96 12.89 -2.81
CA TYR A 230 19.49 12.95 -2.83
C TYR A 230 18.92 13.29 -1.45
N LEU A 231 19.43 12.67 -0.38
CA LEU A 231 19.02 12.94 1.00
C LEU A 231 19.41 14.34 1.48
N ALA A 232 20.55 14.87 1.02
CA ALA A 232 20.96 16.23 1.30
C ALA A 232 20.01 17.24 0.63
N ASP A 233 19.68 17.03 -0.65
CA ASP A 233 18.71 17.86 -1.38
C ASP A 233 17.30 17.78 -0.79
N ALA A 234 16.85 16.56 -0.46
CA ALA A 234 15.61 16.32 0.26
C ALA A 234 15.53 17.14 1.56
N GLY A 235 16.63 17.20 2.32
CA GLY A 235 16.72 17.99 3.53
C GLY A 235 16.58 19.50 3.31
N ARG A 236 17.04 20.03 2.17
CA ARG A 236 16.96 21.47 1.83
C ARG A 236 15.53 21.91 1.53
N ILE A 237 14.76 21.07 0.84
CA ILE A 237 13.39 21.39 0.42
C ILE A 237 12.31 20.88 1.38
N ARG A 238 12.68 20.12 2.42
CA ARG A 238 11.75 19.49 3.38
C ARG A 238 10.70 20.46 3.92
N ASP A 239 11.14 21.65 4.31
CA ASP A 239 10.30 22.65 4.98
C ASP A 239 9.70 23.69 4.02
N ASP A 240 9.85 23.49 2.70
CA ASP A 240 9.28 24.38 1.70
C ASP A 240 7.74 24.29 1.70
N ILE A 241 7.09 25.46 1.71
CA ILE A 241 5.64 25.57 1.72
C ILE A 241 4.99 24.93 0.48
N TRP A 242 5.65 25.01 -0.68
CA TRP A 242 5.15 24.41 -1.91
C TRP A 242 5.24 22.90 -1.89
N LEU A 243 6.24 22.33 -1.21
CA LEU A 243 6.32 20.88 -1.01
C LEU A 243 5.16 20.38 -0.13
N ARG A 244 4.80 21.12 0.92
CA ARG A 244 3.65 20.80 1.77
C ARG A 244 2.32 20.89 1.01
N ILE A 245 2.16 21.93 0.19
CA ILE A 245 0.99 22.08 -0.69
C ILE A 245 0.92 20.93 -1.71
N ALA A 246 2.03 20.58 -2.36
CA ALA A 246 2.10 19.46 -3.30
C ALA A 246 1.77 18.12 -2.61
N ASN A 247 2.25 17.92 -1.37
CA ASN A 247 1.96 16.74 -0.58
C ASN A 247 0.47 16.61 -0.22
N LEU A 248 -0.21 17.71 0.12
CA LEU A 248 -1.67 17.73 0.32
C LEU A 248 -2.45 17.35 -0.95
N GLY A 249 -1.91 17.70 -2.12
CA GLY A 249 -2.49 17.38 -3.43
C GLY A 249 -2.25 15.94 -3.90
N SER A 250 -1.26 15.24 -3.33
CA SER A 250 -0.82 13.92 -3.79
C SER A 250 -1.65 12.77 -3.21
N SER A 251 -1.81 11.70 -3.99
CA SER A 251 -2.48 10.47 -3.56
C SER A 251 -1.63 9.59 -2.63
N HIS A 252 -0.31 9.81 -2.61
CA HIS A 252 0.68 9.12 -1.79
C HIS A 252 1.70 10.13 -1.24
N PRO A 253 2.43 9.82 -0.14
CA PRO A 253 3.44 10.72 0.37
C PRO A 253 4.49 11.00 -0.71
N VAL A 254 4.90 12.27 -0.85
CA VAL A 254 5.92 12.67 -1.81
C VAL A 254 7.23 11.94 -1.49
N GLY A 255 7.94 11.46 -2.51
CA GLY A 255 9.07 10.55 -2.33
C GLY A 255 10.18 11.05 -1.41
N VAL A 256 10.42 12.38 -1.43
CA VAL A 256 11.33 13.09 -0.53
C VAL A 256 11.02 12.79 0.94
N LYS A 257 9.75 12.82 1.35
CA LYS A 257 9.37 12.58 2.75
C LYS A 257 9.54 11.13 3.17
N ARG A 258 9.30 10.18 2.27
CA ARG A 258 9.54 8.76 2.54
C ARG A 258 11.02 8.47 2.71
N MET A 259 11.86 9.11 1.90
CA MET A 259 13.31 8.95 2.00
C MET A 259 13.88 9.58 3.25
N LEU A 260 13.39 10.76 3.65
CA LEU A 260 13.74 11.35 4.94
C LEU A 260 13.30 10.48 6.13
N ALA A 261 12.16 9.80 6.04
CA ALA A 261 11.74 8.84 7.05
C ALA A 261 12.71 7.66 7.15
N PHE A 262 13.18 7.10 6.03
CA PHE A 262 14.19 6.04 6.05
C PHE A 262 15.54 6.49 6.61
N ARG A 263 15.98 7.72 6.29
CA ARG A 263 17.17 8.30 6.92
C ARG A 263 17.01 8.35 8.45
N ALA A 264 15.87 8.84 8.93
CA ALA A 264 15.59 8.83 10.36
C ALA A 264 15.52 7.41 10.95
N MET A 265 14.99 6.42 10.20
CA MET A 265 14.99 5.02 10.64
C MET A 265 16.41 4.45 10.80
N ARG A 266 17.35 4.85 9.93
CA ARG A 266 18.77 4.46 10.05
C ARG A 266 19.41 5.01 11.32
N GLU A 267 18.99 6.20 11.76
CA GLU A 267 19.56 6.88 12.93
C GLU A 267 18.88 6.47 14.26
N GLN A 268 17.57 6.22 14.23
CA GLN A 268 16.72 6.08 15.43
C GLN A 268 16.09 4.69 15.59
N GLY A 269 16.23 3.81 14.59
CA GLY A 269 15.54 2.53 14.49
C GLY A 269 14.22 2.60 13.73
N TRP A 270 13.58 1.44 13.52
CA TRP A 270 12.39 1.31 12.66
C TRP A 270 11.13 2.06 13.14
N ASP A 271 11.10 2.51 14.40
CA ASP A 271 9.93 3.15 15.03
C ASP A 271 9.77 4.64 14.66
N VAL A 272 9.99 4.98 13.38
CA VAL A 272 9.84 6.33 12.84
C VAL A 272 8.53 6.42 12.06
N HIS A 273 7.71 7.40 12.43
CA HIS A 273 6.36 7.54 11.88
C HIS A 273 6.27 8.46 10.64
N GLY A 274 7.31 9.21 10.30
CA GLY A 274 7.25 10.14 9.16
C GLY A 274 6.26 11.29 9.38
N GLU A 275 6.03 12.07 8.31
CA GLU A 275 5.23 13.30 8.34
C GLU A 275 4.07 13.24 7.35
N LEU A 276 2.84 13.42 7.83
CA LEU A 276 1.65 13.38 6.99
C LEU A 276 1.46 14.63 6.11
N PHE A 277 1.92 15.79 6.56
CA PHE A 277 1.64 17.11 5.96
C PHE A 277 2.89 17.90 5.66
#